data_AF-A0A2W2M2B5-F1
#
_entry.id   AF-A0A2W2M2B5-F1
#
_cell.length_a   1.000
_cell.length_b   1.000
_cell.length_c   1.000
_cell.angle_alpha   90.00
_cell.angle_beta   90.00
_cell.angle_gamma   90.00
#
_symmetry.space_group_name_H-M   'P 1'
#
loop_
_entity.id
_entity.type
_entity.pdbx_description
1 polymer ?
#
loop_
_entity_poly.entity_id
_entity_poly.type
_entity_poly.pdbx_seq_one_letter_code
_entity_poly.pdbx_strand_id
1 'polypeptide(L)'
;MADLNGDGTADRVSPPSLTGAGLVITFGAENGRDTKAGPRDLVGDRGEGAKDVLAVVADFDQDGWNDLFIAATGAFGGDDPLQSDVSELRLGPFSARGRGQSDHHVDLTEPRAVSVADYDHDHHPDLASYGHEGDGVYATTARLGGEKGLDREPDDTNRRYTKEAGQTDQKTPDSMPEADLTAFYPTCDTPSARGD
;
A
#
# COMPACT_ATOMS: atom_id res chain seq x y z
N MET A 1 -5.51 14.18 5.30
CA MET A 1 -6.68 14.28 4.41
C MET A 1 -6.14 14.69 3.07
N ALA A 2 -6.64 14.13 1.99
CA ALA A 2 -6.18 14.41 0.63
C ALA A 2 -7.36 14.16 -0.32
N ASP A 3 -7.37 14.81 -1.48
CA ASP A 3 -8.27 14.42 -2.57
C ASP A 3 -7.65 13.18 -3.26
N LEU A 4 -8.22 12.00 -3.06
CA LEU A 4 -7.66 10.74 -3.59
C LEU A 4 -8.26 10.41 -4.95
N ASN A 5 -9.47 10.87 -5.22
CA ASN A 5 -10.25 10.50 -6.41
C ASN A 5 -10.34 11.63 -7.46
N GLY A 6 -9.79 12.81 -7.16
CA GLY A 6 -9.77 13.99 -8.03
C GLY A 6 -11.11 14.70 -8.15
N ASP A 7 -12.03 14.52 -7.18
CA ASP A 7 -13.36 15.14 -7.21
C ASP A 7 -13.43 16.53 -6.55
N GLY A 8 -12.31 17.01 -6.00
CA GLY A 8 -12.20 18.30 -5.33
C GLY A 8 -12.67 18.30 -3.87
N THR A 9 -13.14 17.16 -3.35
CA THR A 9 -13.51 16.96 -1.94
C THR A 9 -12.38 16.27 -1.20
N ALA A 10 -12.19 16.63 0.08
CA ALA A 10 -11.17 16.00 0.90
C ALA A 10 -11.59 14.61 1.39
N ASP A 11 -10.77 13.61 1.13
CA ASP A 11 -10.89 12.24 1.60
C ASP A 11 -10.03 11.99 2.85
N ARG A 12 -10.35 10.90 3.56
CA ARG A 12 -9.66 10.50 4.80
C ARG A 12 -9.19 9.07 4.74
N VAL A 13 -7.95 8.84 5.13
CA VAL A 13 -7.37 7.50 5.33
C VAL A 13 -7.27 7.25 6.84
N SER A 14 -7.84 6.15 7.35
CA SER A 14 -7.91 5.87 8.79
C SER A 14 -8.07 4.38 9.13
N PRO A 15 -7.56 3.95 10.31
CA PRO A 15 -6.15 4.14 10.61
C PRO A 15 -5.31 3.51 9.48
N PRO A 16 -4.09 4.00 9.21
CA PRO A 16 -3.14 3.23 8.43
C PRO A 16 -2.78 2.01 9.28
N SER A 17 -3.55 0.93 9.18
CA SER A 17 -3.15 -0.31 9.85
C SER A 17 -1.78 -0.69 9.30
N LEU A 18 -0.85 -0.99 10.19
CA LEU A 18 0.56 -1.30 9.91
C LEU A 18 0.77 -2.57 9.06
N THR A 19 -0.33 -3.20 8.66
CA THR A 19 -0.34 -4.48 7.97
C THR A 19 -1.08 -4.42 6.62
N GLY A 20 -1.66 -3.27 6.25
CA GLY A 20 -2.42 -3.08 5.02
C GLY A 20 -3.83 -3.71 4.99
N ALA A 21 -4.15 -4.63 5.91
CA ALA A 21 -5.47 -5.30 5.95
C ALA A 21 -6.59 -4.44 6.57
N GLY A 22 -6.23 -3.50 7.45
CA GLY A 22 -7.16 -2.66 8.20
C GLY A 22 -7.30 -1.23 7.65
N LEU A 23 -6.81 -0.97 6.43
CA LEU A 23 -7.00 0.31 5.74
C LEU A 23 -8.50 0.63 5.64
N VAL A 24 -8.90 1.85 5.99
CA VAL A 24 -10.22 2.38 5.63
C VAL A 24 -10.05 3.74 5.00
N ILE A 25 -10.51 3.88 3.76
CA ILE A 25 -10.65 5.15 3.07
C ILE A 25 -12.09 5.63 3.22
N THR A 26 -12.26 6.90 3.58
CA THR A 26 -13.54 7.59 3.56
C THR A 26 -13.47 8.64 2.47
N PHE A 27 -14.12 8.34 1.33
CA PHE A 27 -14.28 9.27 0.23
C PHE A 27 -15.35 10.29 0.59
N GLY A 28 -14.97 11.56 0.59
CA GLY A 28 -15.90 12.67 0.79
C GLY A 28 -16.81 12.85 -0.41
N ALA A 29 -17.89 13.61 -0.23
CA ALA A 29 -18.71 14.06 -1.34
C ALA A 29 -19.26 15.46 -1.05
N GLU A 30 -19.40 16.31 -2.08
CA GLU A 30 -19.98 17.65 -1.95
C GLU A 30 -21.38 17.66 -1.30
N ASN A 31 -22.15 16.59 -1.50
CA ASN A 31 -23.48 16.43 -0.92
C ASN A 31 -23.48 15.92 0.55
N GLY A 32 -22.30 15.75 1.15
CA GLY A 32 -22.10 15.27 2.51
C GLY A 32 -22.34 13.77 2.72
N ARG A 33 -22.43 12.97 1.65
CA ARG A 33 -22.56 11.50 1.73
C ARG A 33 -21.22 10.82 1.51
N ASP A 34 -20.49 10.67 2.60
CA ASP A 34 -19.22 9.96 2.58
C ASP A 34 -19.40 8.48 2.23
N THR A 35 -18.47 7.92 1.46
CA THR A 35 -18.40 6.49 1.12
C THR A 35 -17.16 5.87 1.76
N LYS A 36 -17.32 4.77 2.48
CA LYS A 36 -16.19 4.03 3.05
C LYS A 36 -15.78 2.88 2.15
N ALA A 37 -14.47 2.68 1.99
CA ALA A 37 -13.87 1.59 1.23
C ALA A 37 -12.72 0.97 2.04
N GLY A 38 -12.72 -0.35 2.16
CA GLY A 38 -11.55 -1.12 2.62
C GLY A 38 -10.81 -1.78 1.45
N PRO A 39 -9.72 -2.52 1.72
CA PRO A 39 -8.95 -3.21 0.67
C PRO A 39 -9.83 -4.06 -0.26
N ARG A 40 -10.87 -4.70 0.30
CA ARG A 40 -11.82 -5.52 -0.45
C ARG A 40 -12.67 -4.75 -1.46
N ASP A 41 -13.01 -3.51 -1.16
CA ASP A 41 -13.75 -2.65 -2.08
C ASP A 41 -12.81 -2.10 -3.18
N LEU A 42 -11.54 -1.91 -2.82
CA LEU A 42 -10.50 -1.31 -3.66
C LEU A 42 -9.86 -2.30 -4.64
N VAL A 43 -9.87 -3.60 -4.38
CA VAL A 43 -9.19 -4.58 -5.26
C VAL A 43 -9.83 -4.69 -6.64
N GLY A 44 -11.13 -4.36 -6.73
CA GLY A 44 -11.91 -4.45 -7.96
C GLY A 44 -12.15 -5.89 -8.40
N ASP A 45 -12.69 -6.06 -9.61
CA ASP A 45 -13.20 -7.35 -10.09
C ASP A 45 -12.11 -8.43 -10.18
N ARG A 46 -10.84 -8.06 -10.39
CA ARG A 46 -9.71 -9.01 -10.47
C ARG A 46 -9.46 -9.76 -9.16
N GLY A 47 -9.84 -9.18 -8.02
CA GLY A 47 -9.66 -9.78 -6.69
C GLY A 47 -10.93 -10.35 -6.05
N GLU A 48 -12.03 -10.47 -6.81
CA GLU A 48 -13.34 -10.90 -6.28
C GLU A 48 -13.26 -12.26 -5.56
N GLY A 49 -12.41 -13.17 -6.05
CA GLY A 49 -12.21 -14.51 -5.49
C GLY A 49 -11.17 -14.63 -4.37
N ALA A 50 -10.35 -13.60 -4.15
CA ALA A 50 -9.21 -13.67 -3.22
C ALA A 50 -9.67 -13.92 -1.78
N LYS A 51 -8.81 -14.46 -0.91
CA LYS A 51 -9.09 -14.70 0.53
C LYS A 51 -8.48 -13.67 1.45
N ASP A 52 -7.32 -13.16 1.10
CA ASP A 52 -6.69 -12.04 1.79
C ASP A 52 -6.45 -10.89 0.81
N VAL A 53 -6.73 -9.66 1.24
CA VAL A 53 -6.48 -8.45 0.45
C VAL A 53 -5.87 -7.40 1.36
N LEU A 54 -4.76 -6.82 0.91
CA LEU A 54 -3.99 -5.81 1.62
C LEU A 54 -3.86 -4.58 0.75
N ALA A 55 -3.89 -3.40 1.36
CA ALA A 55 -3.69 -2.15 0.65
C ALA A 55 -2.98 -1.09 1.51
N VAL A 56 -2.16 -0.27 0.86
CA VAL A 56 -1.57 0.95 1.45
C VAL A 56 -1.68 2.11 0.47
N VAL A 57 -1.67 3.32 1.00
CA VAL A 57 -1.83 4.57 0.24
C VAL A 57 -0.68 5.51 0.59
N ALA A 58 0.08 5.92 -0.41
CA ALA A 58 1.14 6.93 -0.33
C ALA A 58 1.41 7.47 -1.74
N ASP A 59 2.02 8.65 -1.83
CA ASP A 59 2.51 9.24 -3.08
C ASP A 59 3.87 8.61 -3.44
N PHE A 60 3.85 7.41 -4.03
CA PHE A 60 5.05 6.58 -4.25
C PHE A 60 5.96 7.16 -5.33
N ASP A 61 5.38 7.89 -6.29
CA ASP A 61 6.13 8.51 -7.39
C ASP A 61 6.41 10.02 -7.21
N GLN A 62 5.88 10.62 -6.14
CA GLN A 62 6.01 12.04 -5.80
C GLN A 62 5.41 12.99 -6.85
N ASP A 63 4.35 12.58 -7.55
CA ASP A 63 3.65 13.44 -8.50
C ASP A 63 2.64 14.41 -7.84
N GLY A 64 2.42 14.26 -6.53
CA GLY A 64 1.49 15.04 -5.73
C GLY A 64 0.12 14.40 -5.54
N TRP A 65 -0.14 13.25 -6.16
CA TRP A 65 -1.30 12.41 -5.91
C TRP A 65 -0.92 11.20 -5.06
N ASN A 66 -1.85 10.76 -4.22
CA ASN A 66 -1.62 9.51 -3.52
C ASN A 66 -1.96 8.34 -4.44
N ASP A 67 -1.08 7.35 -4.44
CA ASP A 67 -1.25 6.09 -5.13
C ASP A 67 -1.85 5.03 -4.21
N LEU A 68 -2.24 3.92 -4.81
CA LEU A 68 -2.74 2.73 -4.12
C LEU A 68 -1.86 1.54 -4.48
N PHE A 69 -1.13 1.01 -3.50
CA PHE A 69 -0.62 -0.35 -3.62
C PHE A 69 -1.68 -1.33 -3.12
N ILE A 70 -1.94 -2.40 -3.87
CA ILE A 70 -2.90 -3.43 -3.50
C ILE A 70 -2.43 -4.83 -3.88
N ALA A 71 -2.56 -5.76 -2.94
CA ALA A 71 -2.28 -7.17 -3.14
C ALA A 71 -3.48 -8.03 -2.73
N ALA A 72 -3.70 -9.12 -3.45
CA ALA A 72 -4.77 -10.07 -3.21
C ALA A 72 -4.27 -11.49 -3.42
N THR A 73 -4.44 -12.35 -2.43
CA THR A 73 -3.97 -13.74 -2.43
C THR A 73 -5.10 -14.72 -2.19
N GLY A 74 -4.97 -15.90 -2.77
CA GLY A 74 -5.87 -17.03 -2.54
C GLY A 74 -5.78 -17.61 -1.12
N ALA A 75 -6.51 -18.70 -0.88
CA ALA A 75 -6.42 -19.42 0.39
C ALA A 75 -5.05 -20.11 0.50
N PHE A 76 -4.32 -19.86 1.60
CA PHE A 76 -3.04 -20.51 1.88
C PHE A 76 -3.11 -22.03 1.74
N GLY A 77 -2.13 -22.61 1.04
CA GLY A 77 -2.16 -24.00 0.58
C GLY A 77 -1.09 -24.95 1.15
N GLY A 78 -0.04 -24.45 1.82
CA GLY A 78 1.05 -25.31 2.33
C GLY A 78 2.44 -24.69 2.21
N ASP A 79 3.45 -25.53 1.93
CA ASP A 79 4.86 -25.17 2.01
C ASP A 79 5.37 -24.30 0.84
N ASP A 80 4.68 -24.33 -0.30
CA ASP A 80 5.00 -23.49 -1.46
C ASP A 80 4.21 -22.18 -1.41
N PRO A 81 4.85 -21.03 -1.71
CA PRO A 81 4.16 -19.76 -1.69
C PRO A 81 3.16 -19.64 -2.84
N LEU A 82 2.02 -19.01 -2.57
CA LEU A 82 1.05 -18.67 -3.61
C LEU A 82 1.47 -17.42 -4.37
N GLN A 83 1.30 -17.47 -5.70
CA GLN A 83 1.31 -16.26 -6.50
C GLN A 83 0.05 -15.44 -6.18
N SER A 84 0.21 -14.14 -5.98
CA SER A 84 -0.91 -13.23 -5.75
C SER A 84 -1.78 -13.09 -7.00
N ASP A 85 -3.11 -13.15 -6.84
CA ASP A 85 -4.10 -12.89 -7.90
C ASP A 85 -4.02 -11.43 -8.37
N VAL A 86 -3.69 -10.52 -7.45
CA VAL A 86 -3.41 -9.10 -7.70
C VAL A 86 -2.17 -8.72 -6.90
N SER A 87 -1.24 -7.99 -7.51
CA SER A 87 -0.14 -7.31 -6.81
C SER A 87 0.29 -6.14 -7.67
N GLU A 88 -0.22 -4.96 -7.36
CA GLU A 88 -0.17 -3.81 -8.26
C GLU A 88 0.02 -2.52 -7.49
N LEU A 89 0.87 -1.64 -8.02
CA LEU A 89 0.80 -0.21 -7.74
C LEU A 89 -0.14 0.43 -8.76
N ARG A 90 -1.10 1.22 -8.27
CA ARG A 90 -2.08 1.95 -9.07
C ARG A 90 -1.89 3.43 -8.81
N LEU A 91 -1.43 4.15 -9.83
CA LEU A 91 -1.08 5.56 -9.70
C LEU A 91 -2.33 6.43 -9.59
N GLY A 92 -2.25 7.41 -8.70
CA GLY A 92 -3.30 8.36 -8.39
C GLY A 92 -3.66 9.29 -9.57
N PRO A 93 -4.78 10.01 -9.47
CA PRO A 93 -5.90 9.75 -8.56
C PRO A 93 -6.59 8.40 -8.84
N PHE A 94 -7.20 7.80 -7.80
CA PHE A 94 -7.90 6.52 -7.90
C PHE A 94 -9.34 6.56 -7.36
N SER A 95 -10.23 5.80 -8.01
CA SER A 95 -11.65 5.71 -7.67
C SER A 95 -11.93 4.92 -6.38
N ALA A 96 -13.16 4.99 -5.88
CA ALA A 96 -13.63 4.18 -4.73
C ALA A 96 -13.59 2.66 -4.94
N ARG A 97 -13.36 2.18 -6.17
CA ARG A 97 -13.08 0.77 -6.50
C ARG A 97 -11.60 0.51 -6.78
N GLY A 98 -10.72 1.44 -6.39
CA GLY A 98 -9.28 1.38 -6.52
C GLY A 98 -8.73 1.46 -7.94
N ARG A 99 -9.53 1.85 -8.96
CA ARG A 99 -9.01 2.08 -10.31
C ARG A 99 -8.23 3.39 -10.37
N GLY A 100 -6.93 3.33 -10.63
CA GLY A 100 -6.04 4.48 -10.84
C GLY A 100 -5.95 4.95 -12.30
N GLN A 101 -5.10 5.95 -12.56
CA GLN A 101 -4.80 6.45 -13.92
C GLN A 101 -3.99 5.46 -14.74
N SER A 102 -3.06 4.77 -14.08
CA SER A 102 -2.29 3.67 -14.63
C SER A 102 -1.95 2.68 -13.53
N ASP A 103 -1.51 1.48 -13.91
CA ASP A 103 -1.05 0.48 -12.97
C ASP A 103 0.17 -0.27 -13.51
N HIS A 104 0.95 -0.85 -12.60
CA HIS A 104 1.92 -1.87 -12.94
C HIS A 104 2.02 -2.94 -11.85
N HIS A 105 2.45 -4.13 -12.29
CA HIS A 105 2.69 -5.25 -11.40
C HIS A 105 3.92 -4.99 -10.53
N VAL A 106 3.78 -5.30 -9.24
CA VAL A 106 4.87 -5.33 -8.26
C VAL A 106 4.95 -6.77 -7.78
N ASP A 107 6.06 -7.44 -8.06
CA ASP A 107 6.27 -8.82 -7.67
C ASP A 107 6.39 -8.94 -6.16
N LEU A 108 5.49 -9.67 -5.52
CA LEU A 108 5.50 -9.99 -4.10
C LEU A 108 5.14 -11.46 -3.92
N THR A 109 5.89 -12.13 -3.05
CA THR A 109 5.67 -13.53 -2.71
C THR A 109 4.72 -13.63 -1.52
N GLU A 110 3.53 -14.19 -1.76
CA GLU A 110 2.44 -14.41 -0.80
C GLU A 110 2.39 -13.43 0.39
N PRO A 111 2.09 -12.13 0.15
CA PRO A 111 2.11 -11.12 1.19
C PRO A 111 1.03 -11.37 2.25
N ARG A 112 1.44 -11.28 3.52
CA ARG A 112 0.61 -11.38 4.73
C ARG A 112 0.38 -10.02 5.38
N ALA A 113 1.28 -9.08 5.14
CA ALA A 113 1.15 -7.71 5.56
C ALA A 113 1.98 -6.79 4.67
N VAL A 114 1.51 -5.56 4.52
CA VAL A 114 2.26 -4.48 3.87
C VAL A 114 2.17 -3.18 4.67
N SER A 115 3.23 -2.38 4.61
CA SER A 115 3.30 -1.04 5.19
C SER A 115 4.10 -0.11 4.29
N VAL A 116 3.86 1.19 4.44
CA VAL A 116 4.73 2.23 3.88
C VAL A 116 5.97 2.33 4.77
N ALA A 117 7.13 2.38 4.15
CA ALA A 117 8.43 2.43 4.81
C ALA A 117 9.31 3.55 4.21
N ASP A 118 10.41 3.82 4.88
CA ASP A 118 11.50 4.70 4.42
C ASP A 118 12.82 3.96 4.69
N TYR A 119 13.20 3.07 3.77
CA TYR A 119 14.35 2.19 3.94
C TYR A 119 15.66 2.84 3.55
N ASP A 120 15.66 3.71 2.54
CA ASP A 120 16.87 4.34 2.03
C ASP A 120 16.99 5.84 2.28
N HIS A 121 16.02 6.43 2.99
CA HIS A 121 16.01 7.83 3.40
C HIS A 121 16.04 8.79 2.22
N ASP A 122 15.45 8.40 1.10
CA ASP A 122 15.18 9.28 -0.01
C ASP A 122 13.82 10.01 0.18
N HIS A 123 13.29 10.60 -0.88
CA HIS A 123 12.03 11.32 -0.82
C HIS A 123 10.83 10.45 -1.25
N HIS A 124 11.07 9.29 -1.84
CA HIS A 124 10.05 8.37 -2.29
C HIS A 124 9.67 7.41 -1.16
N PRO A 125 8.37 7.23 -0.86
CA PRO A 125 7.95 6.17 0.05
C PRO A 125 8.35 4.80 -0.50
N ASP A 126 8.73 3.89 0.38
CA ASP A 126 8.98 2.49 0.05
C ASP A 126 7.82 1.59 0.50
N LEU A 127 7.77 0.38 -0.04
CA LEU A 127 6.87 -0.66 0.44
C LEU A 127 7.65 -1.71 1.23
N ALA A 128 7.28 -1.94 2.48
CA ALA A 128 7.65 -3.14 3.22
C ALA A 128 6.55 -4.20 3.06
N SER A 129 6.94 -5.43 2.73
CA SER A 129 6.05 -6.57 2.62
C SER A 129 6.55 -7.71 3.48
N TYR A 130 5.70 -8.20 4.38
CA TYR A 130 5.93 -9.44 5.10
C TYR A 130 5.14 -10.57 4.46
N GLY A 131 5.82 -11.63 4.01
CA GLY A 131 5.22 -12.72 3.25
C GLY A 131 5.90 -14.06 3.49
N HIS A 132 5.29 -15.11 2.95
CA HIS A 132 5.83 -16.47 2.94
C HIS A 132 6.73 -16.64 1.72
N GLU A 133 8.00 -17.01 1.93
CA GLU A 133 9.01 -17.16 0.87
C GLU A 133 9.18 -18.63 0.42
N GLY A 134 8.51 -19.56 1.10
CA GLY A 134 8.59 -21.00 0.85
C GLY A 134 9.34 -21.77 1.94
N ASP A 135 9.14 -23.09 1.98
CA ASP A 135 9.74 -24.02 2.95
C ASP A 135 9.48 -23.63 4.43
N GLY A 136 8.40 -22.89 4.68
CA GLY A 136 8.05 -22.36 6.01
C GLY A 136 8.91 -21.17 6.46
N VAL A 137 9.66 -20.55 5.55
CA VAL A 137 10.40 -19.30 5.77
C VAL A 137 9.49 -18.13 5.44
N TYR A 138 9.51 -17.13 6.31
CA TYR A 138 8.87 -15.85 6.06
C TYR A 138 9.94 -14.77 5.97
N ALA A 139 9.67 -13.69 5.24
CA ALA A 139 10.57 -12.57 5.21
C ALA A 139 9.82 -11.25 5.18
N THR A 140 10.43 -10.22 5.74
CA THR A 140 10.13 -8.84 5.37
C THR A 140 11.03 -8.46 4.20
N THR A 141 10.44 -8.07 3.07
CA THR A 141 11.13 -7.61 1.87
C THR A 141 10.75 -6.17 1.55
N ALA A 142 11.61 -5.47 0.80
CA ALA A 142 11.37 -4.10 0.36
C ALA A 142 11.04 -4.06 -1.14
N ARG A 143 10.21 -3.10 -1.53
CA ARG A 143 10.14 -2.56 -2.90
C ARG A 143 10.40 -1.06 -2.78
N LEU A 144 11.52 -0.59 -3.34
CA LEU A 144 11.89 0.80 -3.22
C LEU A 144 11.02 1.69 -4.11
N GLY A 145 10.75 2.90 -3.64
CA GLY A 145 10.09 3.95 -4.40
C GLY A 145 11.02 4.64 -5.41
N GLY A 146 10.45 5.47 -6.26
CA GLY A 146 11.20 6.23 -7.27
C GLY A 146 10.29 7.00 -8.22
N GLU A 147 10.85 7.64 -9.25
CA GLU A 147 10.11 8.48 -10.22
C GLU A 147 8.95 7.77 -10.95
N LYS A 148 8.85 6.45 -10.87
CA LYS A 148 7.78 5.64 -11.48
C LYS A 148 6.94 4.90 -10.43
N GLY A 149 7.08 5.28 -9.17
CA GLY A 149 6.57 4.57 -8.02
C GLY A 149 7.45 3.37 -7.66
N LEU A 150 6.82 2.33 -7.13
CA LEU A 150 7.49 1.14 -6.61
C LEU A 150 8.19 0.31 -7.70
N ASP A 151 9.35 -0.23 -7.33
CA ASP A 151 10.05 -1.25 -8.09
C ASP A 151 9.16 -2.45 -8.43
N ARG A 152 9.26 -2.91 -9.68
CA ARG A 152 8.45 -4.02 -10.20
C ARG A 152 8.93 -5.39 -9.76
N GLU A 153 10.23 -5.55 -9.62
CA GLU A 153 10.91 -6.82 -9.32
C GLU A 153 11.99 -6.58 -8.26
N PRO A 154 12.33 -7.58 -7.44
CA PRO A 154 13.42 -7.44 -6.48
C PRO A 154 14.79 -7.40 -7.17
N ASP A 155 15.56 -6.35 -6.89
CA ASP A 155 16.97 -6.25 -7.27
C ASP A 155 17.91 -6.30 -6.04
N ASP A 156 19.21 -6.08 -6.27
CA ASP A 156 20.20 -6.11 -5.19
C ASP A 156 20.05 -4.94 -4.19
N THR A 157 19.47 -3.82 -4.61
CA THR A 157 19.20 -2.67 -3.73
C THR A 157 18.00 -2.92 -2.82
N ASN A 158 17.01 -3.67 -3.29
CA ASN A 158 15.89 -4.16 -2.51
C ASN A 158 16.34 -5.24 -1.50
N ARG A 159 17.14 -6.21 -1.95
CA ARG A 159 17.56 -7.38 -1.16
C ARG A 159 18.37 -7.03 0.08
N ARG A 160 19.06 -5.88 0.11
CA ARG A 160 19.79 -5.44 1.31
C ARG A 160 18.90 -5.20 2.54
N TYR A 161 17.59 -5.01 2.31
CA TYR A 161 16.60 -4.79 3.34
C TYR A 161 15.82 -6.05 3.74
N THR A 162 16.06 -7.18 3.05
CA THR A 162 15.40 -8.44 3.35
C THR A 162 15.77 -8.93 4.75
N LYS A 163 14.75 -9.27 5.55
CA LYS A 163 14.90 -9.86 6.88
C LYS A 163 14.09 -11.14 6.95
N GLU A 164 14.78 -12.28 6.95
CA GLU A 164 14.15 -13.57 7.15
C GLU A 164 13.70 -13.76 8.61
N ALA A 165 12.57 -14.44 8.76
CA ALA A 165 12.01 -14.92 10.00
C ALA A 165 11.74 -16.43 9.82
N GLY A 166 12.42 -17.26 10.63
CA GLY A 166 12.21 -18.72 10.60
C GLY A 166 10.87 -19.12 11.23
N GLN A 167 10.27 -20.19 10.70
CA GLN A 167 9.00 -20.83 11.13
C GLN A 167 8.21 -20.05 12.17
N THR A 168 7.48 -19.05 11.69
CA THR A 168 6.59 -18.29 12.53
C THR A 168 5.17 -18.77 12.29
N ASP A 169 4.54 -19.39 13.30
CA ASP A 169 3.07 -19.44 13.42
C ASP A 169 2.46 -18.02 13.58
N GLN A 170 3.24 -16.96 13.30
CA GLN A 170 2.95 -15.59 13.70
C GLN A 170 2.17 -14.83 12.63
N LYS A 171 1.27 -14.01 13.16
CA LYS A 171 0.83 -12.75 12.55
C LYS A 171 2.04 -11.87 12.23
N THR A 172 1.85 -10.92 11.32
CA THR A 172 2.75 -9.81 10.99
C THR A 172 3.72 -9.45 12.12
N PRO A 173 5.05 -9.41 11.88
CA PRO A 173 6.02 -9.18 12.94
C PRO A 173 5.94 -7.76 13.49
N ASP A 174 6.12 -7.60 14.80
CA ASP A 174 6.18 -6.29 15.48
C ASP A 174 7.32 -5.40 14.97
N SER A 175 8.27 -5.97 14.23
CA SER A 175 9.40 -5.28 13.62
C SER A 175 9.14 -4.79 12.19
N MET A 176 7.89 -4.83 11.71
CA MET A 176 7.53 -4.26 10.41
C MET A 176 7.96 -2.79 10.35
N PRO A 177 8.72 -2.38 9.34
CA PRO A 177 9.09 -0.97 9.18
C PRO A 177 7.86 -0.11 8.95
N GLU A 178 7.89 1.06 9.57
CA GLU A 178 6.84 2.06 9.47
C GLU A 178 7.50 3.38 9.13
N ALA A 179 7.02 4.03 8.07
CA ALA A 179 7.33 5.41 7.79
C ALA A 179 6.57 6.34 8.76
N ASP A 180 7.21 7.45 9.15
CA ASP A 180 6.45 8.61 9.60
C ASP A 180 5.68 9.14 8.39
N LEU A 181 4.42 8.76 8.31
CA LEU A 181 3.52 9.13 7.23
C LEU A 181 3.41 10.65 7.02
N THR A 182 3.76 11.47 8.01
CA THR A 182 3.78 12.94 7.83
C THR A 182 4.90 13.43 6.91
N ALA A 183 5.93 12.62 6.67
CA ALA A 183 6.96 12.90 5.67
C ALA A 183 6.48 12.67 4.23
N PHE A 184 5.44 11.86 4.05
CA PHE A 184 4.95 11.38 2.74
C PHE A 184 3.52 11.82 2.40
N TYR A 185 2.84 12.51 3.31
CA TYR A 185 1.59 13.18 3.03
C TYR A 185 1.81 14.69 2.94
N PRO A 186 1.32 15.38 1.90
CA PRO A 186 1.36 16.82 1.85
C PRO A 186 0.66 17.39 3.09
N THR A 187 1.36 18.25 3.83
CA THR A 187 0.75 19.01 4.91
C THR A 187 -0.35 19.87 4.30
N CYS A 188 -1.59 19.75 4.81
CA CYS A 188 -2.63 20.68 4.42
C CYS A 188 -2.21 22.07 4.91
N ASP A 189 -1.64 22.89 4.04
CA ASP A 189 -1.40 24.29 4.33
C ASP A 189 -2.75 24.91 4.70
N THR A 190 -2.83 25.40 5.94
CA THR A 190 -3.96 26.19 6.39
C THR A 190 -4.01 27.43 5.48
N PRO A 191 -5.17 27.79 4.89
CA PRO A 191 -5.23 28.98 4.05
C PRO A 191 -4.73 30.16 4.86
N SER A 192 -3.61 30.74 4.43
CA SER A 192 -3.07 31.95 5.02
C SER A 192 -4.17 33.00 4.99
N ALA A 193 -4.66 33.38 6.16
CA ALA A 193 -5.65 34.43 6.30
C ALA A 193 -5.05 35.68 5.62
N ARG A 194 -5.62 36.08 4.49
CA ARG A 194 -5.36 37.42 3.94
C ARG A 194 -5.84 38.41 4.99
N GLY A 195 -4.89 39.03 5.68
CA GLY A 195 -5.13 40.24 6.44
C GLY A 195 -5.22 41.40 5.45
N ASP A 196 -6.37 42.06 5.45
CA ASP A 196 -6.59 43.40 4.88
C ASP A 196 -5.67 44.45 5.53
#